data_AF-A0AA97NY23-F1
#
_entry.id   AF-A0AA97NY23-F1
#
_cell.length_a   1.000
_cell.length_b   1.000
_cell.length_c   1.000
_cell.angle_alpha   90.00
_cell.angle_beta   90.00
_cell.angle_gamma   90.00
#
_symmetry.space_group_name_H-M   'P 1'
#
loop_
_entity.id
_entity.type
_entity.pdbx_description
1 polymer ?
#
loop_
_entity_poly.entity_id
_entity_poly.type
_entity_poly.pdbx_seq_one_letter_code
_entity_poly.pdbx_strand_id
1 'polypeptide(L)'
;MAIELLSAIRERYPRGLSSSRISPNDTPIPGDGEEVIVVYGALASRHNLESWRDLKIQGSETPVSKSIKDGTDIAFLVRTPDEEDDPVKFVVEWPRLDDDDDEDEEQ
;
A
#
# COMPACT_ATOMS: atom_id res chain seq x y z
N MET A 1 -4.99 -16.10 7.47
CA MET A 1 -4.72 -14.67 7.76
C MET A 1 -5.04 -13.76 6.57
N ALA A 2 -4.63 -14.06 5.33
CA ALA A 2 -4.99 -13.23 4.16
C ALA A 2 -6.51 -13.13 3.88
N ILE A 3 -7.26 -14.20 4.14
CA ILE A 3 -8.71 -14.29 3.88
C ILE A 3 -9.52 -13.26 4.70
N GLU A 4 -9.17 -13.07 5.97
CA GLU A 4 -9.90 -12.12 6.84
C GLU A 4 -9.63 -10.67 6.45
N LEU A 5 -8.39 -10.36 6.05
CA LEU A 5 -8.04 -9.05 5.53
C LEU A 5 -8.82 -8.74 4.25
N LEU A 6 -8.85 -9.67 3.30
CA LEU A 6 -9.54 -9.48 2.02
C LEU A 6 -11.05 -9.38 2.18
N SER A 7 -11.64 -10.17 3.08
CA SER A 7 -13.07 -10.05 3.41
C SER A 7 -13.40 -8.68 3.98
N ALA A 8 -12.61 -8.19 4.94
CA ALA A 8 -12.82 -6.87 5.54
C ALA A 8 -12.63 -5.73 4.52
N ILE A 9 -11.67 -5.87 3.60
CA ILE A 9 -11.45 -4.88 2.53
C ILE A 9 -12.62 -4.89 1.55
N ARG A 10 -13.11 -6.05 1.11
CA ARG A 10 -14.23 -6.14 0.14
C ARG A 10 -15.55 -5.62 0.70
N GLU A 11 -15.81 -5.85 1.98
CA GLU A 11 -17.00 -5.32 2.66
C GLU A 11 -17.00 -3.79 2.67
N ARG A 12 -15.85 -3.16 3.00
CA ARG A 12 -15.72 -1.69 3.08
C ARG A 12 -15.51 -1.01 1.74
N TYR A 13 -14.87 -1.69 0.80
CA TYR A 13 -14.42 -1.13 -0.48
C TYR A 13 -14.85 -2.04 -1.64
N PRO A 14 -16.17 -2.12 -1.93
CA PRO A 14 -16.72 -3.06 -2.91
C PRO A 14 -16.30 -2.75 -4.37
N ARG A 15 -15.80 -1.53 -4.63
CA ARG A 15 -15.25 -1.12 -5.94
C ARG A 15 -13.74 -1.33 -6.06
N GLY A 16 -13.08 -1.83 -5.02
CA GLY A 16 -11.63 -1.92 -4.93
C GLY A 16 -11.01 -0.80 -4.09
N LEU A 17 -9.69 -0.84 -3.95
CA LEU A 17 -8.94 0.17 -3.19
C LEU A 17 -8.56 1.34 -4.10
N SER A 18 -9.19 2.50 -3.88
CA SER A 18 -8.83 3.73 -4.58
C SER A 18 -7.49 4.26 -4.08
N SER A 19 -6.49 4.28 -4.95
CA SER A 19 -5.10 4.63 -4.62
C SER A 19 -4.79 6.14 -4.67
N SER A 20 -5.70 6.96 -5.23
CA SER A 20 -5.53 8.40 -5.37
C SER A 20 -6.87 9.12 -5.30
N ARG A 21 -6.89 10.30 -4.66
CA ARG A 21 -8.07 11.19 -4.63
C ARG A 21 -8.27 11.92 -5.96
N ILE A 22 -7.18 12.18 -6.69
CA ILE A 22 -7.15 13.04 -7.88
C ILE A 22 -7.39 12.21 -9.14
N SER A 23 -6.82 11.01 -9.20
CA SER A 23 -6.98 10.07 -10.31
C SER A 23 -7.36 8.70 -9.75
N PRO A 24 -8.66 8.38 -9.59
CA PRO A 24 -9.08 7.12 -9.01
C PRO A 24 -8.62 5.96 -9.89
N ASN A 25 -7.51 5.34 -9.50
CA ASN A 25 -7.05 4.08 -10.03
C ASN A 25 -7.38 3.02 -9.00
N ASP A 26 -8.56 2.42 -9.16
CA ASP A 26 -9.05 1.38 -8.27
C ASP A 26 -8.22 0.12 -8.48
N THR A 27 -7.52 -0.31 -7.42
CA THR A 27 -6.89 -1.62 -7.40
C THR A 27 -8.00 -2.66 -7.17
N PRO A 28 -8.30 -3.52 -8.16
CA PRO A 28 -9.34 -4.52 -8.02
C PRO A 28 -8.94 -5.50 -6.91
N ILE A 29 -9.89 -5.84 -6.04
CA ILE A 29 -9.67 -6.82 -4.98
C ILE A 29 -10.25 -8.16 -5.47
N PRO A 30 -9.42 -9.23 -5.54
CA PRO A 30 -9.87 -10.53 -6.01
C PRO A 30 -11.08 -11.07 -5.23
N GLY A 31 -11.93 -11.81 -5.91
CA GLY A 31 -13.12 -12.47 -5.39
C GLY A 31 -12.83 -13.65 -4.47
N ASP A 32 -13.88 -14.21 -3.87
CA ASP A 32 -13.76 -15.39 -3.01
C ASP A 32 -13.23 -16.59 -3.81
N GLY A 33 -12.11 -17.16 -3.35
CA GLY A 33 -11.50 -18.34 -3.97
C GLY A 33 -10.47 -18.04 -5.07
N GLU A 34 -10.23 -16.77 -5.41
CA GLU A 34 -9.12 -16.40 -6.28
C GLU A 34 -7.78 -16.44 -5.52
N GLU A 35 -6.76 -17.01 -6.16
CA GLU A 35 -5.40 -16.98 -5.62
C GLU A 35 -4.85 -15.55 -5.67
N VAL A 36 -4.28 -15.13 -4.55
CA VAL A 36 -3.87 -13.74 -4.34
C VAL A 36 -2.56 -13.70 -3.58
N ILE A 37 -1.64 -12.90 -4.11
CA ILE A 37 -0.33 -12.68 -3.52
C ILE A 37 -0.33 -11.28 -2.94
N VAL A 38 -0.15 -11.19 -1.62
CA VAL A 38 0.00 -9.90 -0.93
C VAL A 38 1.47 -9.64 -0.71
N VAL A 39 1.98 -8.61 -1.38
CA VAL A 39 3.37 -8.17 -1.25
C VAL A 39 3.42 -6.98 -0.30
N TYR A 40 4.40 -6.97 0.59
CA TYR A 40 4.59 -5.90 1.57
C TYR A 40 5.88 -5.15 1.30
N GLY A 41 5.82 -3.82 1.38
CA GLY A 41 6.97 -2.92 1.24
C GLY A 41 7.16 -2.09 2.49
N ALA A 42 8.40 -1.94 2.94
CA ALA A 42 8.75 -0.98 3.98
C ALA A 42 9.43 0.24 3.37
N LEU A 43 9.03 1.44 3.81
CA LEU A 43 9.65 2.67 3.36
C LEU A 43 11.09 2.76 3.89
N ALA A 44 12.06 2.89 2.99
CA ALA A 44 13.47 2.92 3.37
C ALA A 44 13.88 4.26 4.04
N SER A 45 13.27 5.37 3.61
CA SER A 45 13.52 6.70 4.17
C SER A 45 12.32 7.61 3.96
N ARG A 46 11.92 8.33 5.01
CA ARG A 46 10.87 9.36 4.92
C ARG A 46 11.25 10.55 4.04
N HIS A 47 12.53 10.71 3.70
CA HIS A 47 13.01 11.75 2.80
C HIS A 47 12.91 11.36 1.32
N ASN A 48 12.73 10.07 1.02
CA ASN A 48 12.57 9.58 -0.34
C ASN A 48 11.40 8.57 -0.38
N LEU A 49 10.22 9.12 -0.62
CA LEU A 49 8.94 8.39 -0.62
C LEU A 49 8.80 7.39 -1.78
N GLU A 50 9.74 7.39 -2.73
CA GLU A 50 9.79 6.43 -3.84
C GLU A 50 10.62 5.19 -3.49
N SER A 51 11.41 5.25 -2.41
CA SER A 51 12.33 4.19 -2.01
C SER A 51 11.67 3.16 -1.10
N TRP A 52 10.88 2.27 -1.71
CA TRP A 52 10.26 1.13 -1.02
C TRP A 52 11.13 -0.12 -1.11
N ARG A 53 11.25 -0.84 0.02
CA ARG A 53 11.94 -2.12 0.10
C ARG A 53 10.92 -3.24 0.22
N ASP A 54 10.89 -4.12 -0.78
CA ASP A 54 10.11 -5.36 -0.71
C ASP A 54 10.59 -6.23 0.46
N LEU A 55 9.64 -6.61 1.32
CA LEU A 55 9.87 -7.41 2.50
C LEU A 55 9.88 -8.90 2.21
N LYS A 56 9.37 -9.36 1.05
CA LYS A 56 9.31 -10.78 0.65
C LYS A 56 8.77 -11.66 1.77
N ILE A 57 7.56 -11.36 2.25
CA ILE A 57 6.92 -12.09 3.34
C ILE A 57 6.40 -13.43 2.84
N GLN A 58 6.81 -14.53 3.47
CA GLN A 58 6.34 -15.89 3.16
C GLN A 58 5.39 -16.46 4.22
N GLY A 59 5.12 -15.71 5.30
CA GLY A 59 4.06 -15.98 6.28
C GLY A 59 4.54 -16.49 7.64
N SER A 60 5.84 -16.69 7.83
CA SER A 60 6.43 -17.12 9.12
C SER A 60 7.29 -16.04 9.77
N GLU A 61 7.50 -14.93 9.08
CA GLU A 61 8.44 -13.90 9.49
C GLU A 61 7.83 -12.94 10.51
N THR A 62 8.69 -12.48 11.43
CA THR A 62 8.33 -11.49 12.44
C THR A 62 8.76 -10.09 11.99
N PRO A 63 8.13 -9.01 12.48
CA PRO A 63 8.54 -7.64 12.16
C PRO A 63 10.03 -7.39 12.41
N VAL A 64 10.57 -7.94 13.50
CA VAL A 64 11.99 -7.85 13.85
C VAL A 64 12.86 -8.56 12.81
N SER A 65 12.48 -9.76 12.36
CA SER A 65 13.22 -10.49 11.32
C SER A 65 13.27 -9.76 9.98
N LYS A 66 12.33 -8.83 9.75
CA LYS A 66 12.25 -7.99 8.55
C LYS A 66 12.80 -6.58 8.77
N SER A 67 13.48 -6.34 9.90
CA SER A 67 14.05 -5.05 10.30
C SER A 67 13.04 -3.90 10.33
N ILE A 68 11.76 -4.22 10.57
CA ILE A 68 10.70 -3.24 10.75
C ILE A 68 10.83 -2.69 12.16
N LYS A 69 11.06 -1.37 12.26
CA LYS A 69 11.13 -0.65 13.53
C LYS A 69 9.80 0.04 13.82
N ASP A 70 9.57 0.41 15.06
CA ASP A 70 8.44 1.27 15.44
C ASP A 70 8.42 2.55 14.59
N GLY A 71 7.23 2.92 14.10
CA GLY A 71 7.05 4.07 13.22
C GLY A 71 7.52 3.87 11.77
N THR A 72 7.84 2.65 11.35
CA THR A 72 8.12 2.36 9.92
C THR A 72 6.82 2.35 9.12
N ASP A 73 6.79 3.11 8.03
CA ASP A 73 5.66 3.12 7.11
C ASP A 73 5.69 1.87 6.22
N ILE A 74 4.55 1.17 6.16
CA ILE A 74 4.37 -0.08 5.41
C ILE A 74 3.33 0.13 4.32
N ALA A 75 3.66 -0.26 3.10
CA ALA A 75 2.73 -0.38 1.99
C ALA A 75 2.44 -1.86 1.72
N PHE A 76 1.27 -2.13 1.16
CA PHE A 76 0.91 -3.45 0.66
C PHE A 76 0.37 -3.33 -0.76
N LEU A 77 0.58 -4.37 -1.54
CA LEU A 77 0.08 -4.49 -2.90
C LEU A 77 -0.57 -5.87 -3.06
N VAL A 78 -1.76 -5.87 -3.64
CA VAL A 78 -2.52 -7.09 -3.95
C VAL A 78 -2.25 -7.44 -5.40
N ARG A 79 -1.81 -8.67 -5.67
CA ARG A 79 -1.46 -9.17 -6.99
C ARG A 79 -2.14 -10.48 -7.30
N THR A 80 -2.35 -10.72 -8.59
CA THR A 80 -2.71 -12.03 -9.11
C THR A 80 -1.45 -12.90 -9.32
N PRO A 81 -1.57 -14.23 -9.36
CA PRO A 81 -0.44 -15.12 -9.64
C PRO A 81 0.25 -14.83 -10.99
N ASP A 82 -0.48 -14.30 -11.97
CA ASP A 82 0.08 -13.88 -13.27
C ASP A 82 1.03 -12.67 -13.15
N GLU A 83 0.95 -11.89 -12.07
CA GLU A 83 1.78 -10.68 -11.81
C GLU A 83 2.94 -10.97 -10.84
N GLU A 84 3.22 -12.24 -10.52
CA GLU A 84 4.30 -12.61 -9.58
C GLU A 84 5.68 -12.19 -10.09
N ASP A 85 5.93 -12.34 -11.39
CA ASP A 85 7.21 -12.00 -12.04
C ASP A 85 7.40 -10.49 -12.33
N ASP A 86 6.33 -9.69 -12.24
CA ASP A 86 6.40 -8.26 -12.52
C ASP A 86 7.14 -7.48 -11.41
N PRO A 87 7.93 -6.45 -11.76
CA PRO A 87 8.64 -5.66 -10.75
C PRO A 87 7.67 -5.00 -9.77
N VAL A 88 7.93 -5.20 -8.47
CA VAL A 88 7.11 -4.60 -7.40
C VAL A 88 7.34 -3.10 -7.32
N LYS A 89 6.29 -2.33 -7.62
CA LYS A 89 6.26 -0.87 -7.47
C LYS A 89 5.12 -0.49 -6.53
N PHE A 90 5.46 0.15 -5.44
CA PHE A 90 4.47 0.69 -4.49
C PHE A 90 4.19 2.14 -4.87
N VAL A 91 2.98 2.41 -5.35
CA VAL A 91 2.50 3.77 -5.60
C VAL A 91 1.66 4.18 -4.40
N VAL A 92 2.17 5.13 -3.61
CA VAL A 92 1.52 5.61 -2.39
C VAL A 92 1.32 7.10 -2.49
N GLU A 93 0.07 7.54 -2.51
CA GLU A 93 -0.30 8.95 -2.37
C GLU A 93 -0.36 9.30 -0.88
N TRP A 94 0.42 10.30 -0.47
CA TRP A 94 0.37 10.80 0.90
C TRP A 94 -0.63 11.95 0.99
N PRO A 95 -1.57 11.92 1.94
CA PRO A 95 -2.46 13.04 2.15
C PRO A 95 -1.62 14.25 2.55
N ARG A 96 -1.60 15.27 1.71
CA ARG A 96 -1.19 16.61 2.11
C ARG A 96 -2.39 17.27 2.77
N LEU A 97 -2.17 17.94 3.89
CA LEU A 97 -3.12 18.95 4.31
C LEU A 97 -3.01 20.06 3.25
N ASP A 98 -4.06 20.30 2.48
CA ASP A 98 -4.19 21.57 1.76
C ASP A 98 -4.41 22.66 2.84
N ASP A 99 -3.31 23.18 3.41
CA ASP A 99 -3.29 24.31 4.34
C ASP A 99 -2.01 25.14 4.08
N ASP A 100 -1.78 25.48 2.82
CA ASP A 100 -0.91 26.59 2.41
C ASP A 100 -1.64 27.35 1.28
N ASP A 101 -2.88 27.76 1.53
CA ASP A 101 -3.34 29.07 1.06
C ASP A 101 -2.74 30.08 2.06
N ASP A 102 -1.42 30.28 2.00
CA ASP A 102 -0.83 31.52 2.51
C ASP A 102 -1.41 32.63 1.63
N GLU A 103 -2.48 33.26 2.14
CA GLU A 103 -2.93 34.58 1.72
C GLU A 103 -1.78 35.57 1.98
N ASP A 104 -0.77 35.59 1.11
CA ASP A 104 0.16 36.71 0.91
C ASP A 104 -0.64 37.87 0.25
N GLU A 105 -1.65 38.38 0.95
CA GLU A 105 -2.31 39.65 0.67
C GLU A 105 -2.42 40.49 1.95
N GLU A 106 -1.30 40.98 2.49
CA GLU A 106 -1.30 42.28 3.16
C GLU A 106 -0.13 43.14 2.67
N GLN A 107 -0.53 44.29 2.12
CA GLN A 107 0.24 45.33 1.44
C GLN A 107 1.12 46.18 2.38
#